data_AF-A0A926NMS6-F1
#
_entry.id   AF-A0A926NMS6-F1
#
_cell.length_a   1.000
_cell.length_b   1.000
_cell.length_c   1.000
_cell.angle_alpha   90.00
_cell.angle_beta   90.00
_cell.angle_gamma   90.00
#
_symmetry.space_group_name_H-M   'P 1'
#
loop_
_entity.id
_entity.type
_entity.pdbx_description
1 polymer ?
#
loop_
_entity_poly.entity_id
_entity_poly.type
_entity_poly.pdbx_seq_one_letter_code
_entity_poly.pdbx_strand_id
1 'polypeptide(L)'
;MKSNFIYILVAIAIVTFFLIQQSENNTSHESMENSTHSSNTPIHFIDFYNLYYALLSKELIGNPPEKDKIKDILSKVKIGDLIRDNDTTNLVNIWYYVEISKQYDHDLKFQKEIINYLKDYQLNEGPFVLDLNDKRKIDTQNPNDNMSIILPTVMTIDIFKSFKEPIPKIDSINTWLLNTLKENSNITENTEEQEGSYLYMLLDLAEKLGLEEKINFNDYIKNYNSNFENNANLSLERIDTFFNLNELKNIESYQNIFNDKTAYEYIRSLQLENGSFKFEGSEPDILATYLSIKNINRLNKEVPSKDNTNGYLEEVIEDSLPNQNERSIEY
;
A
#
# COMPACT_ATOMS: atom_id res chain seq x y z
N MET A 1 6.29 7.05 -14.79
CA MET A 1 5.22 6.96 -13.77
C MET A 1 5.43 5.65 -13.03
N LYS A 2 6.21 5.67 -11.94
CA LYS A 2 6.68 4.47 -11.22
C LYS A 2 6.77 4.80 -9.73
N SER A 3 6.46 3.82 -8.88
CA SER A 3 6.56 3.81 -7.40
C SER A 3 5.29 4.21 -6.63
N ASN A 4 4.36 3.25 -6.51
CA ASN A 4 3.06 3.40 -5.83
C ASN A 4 2.56 2.11 -5.15
N PHE A 5 3.47 1.16 -4.89
CA PHE A 5 3.13 -0.26 -4.83
C PHE A 5 3.17 -0.93 -3.45
N ILE A 6 3.78 -0.31 -2.43
CA ILE A 6 4.21 -1.03 -1.22
C ILE A 6 3.19 -0.95 -0.06
N TYR A 7 2.22 -0.05 -0.18
CA TYR A 7 1.42 0.49 0.92
C TYR A 7 0.42 -0.48 1.55
N ILE A 8 0.16 -1.60 0.90
CA ILE A 8 -0.99 -2.42 1.23
C ILE A 8 -0.69 -3.60 2.16
N LEU A 9 0.47 -4.26 2.00
CA LEU A 9 0.71 -5.54 2.69
C LEU A 9 0.83 -5.38 4.20
N VAL A 10 1.32 -4.22 4.66
CA VAL A 10 1.41 -3.89 6.09
C VAL A 10 0.06 -3.40 6.62
N ALA A 11 -0.74 -2.68 5.83
CA ALA A 11 -2.07 -2.24 6.24
C ALA A 11 -3.03 -3.43 6.44
N ILE A 12 -2.99 -4.43 5.53
CA ILE A 12 -3.82 -5.64 5.63
C ILE A 12 -3.42 -6.50 6.82
N ALA A 13 -2.11 -6.72 7.07
CA ALA A 13 -1.64 -7.53 8.19
C ALA A 13 -1.94 -6.87 9.56
N ILE A 14 -1.83 -5.55 9.67
CA ILE A 14 -2.16 -4.81 10.90
C ILE A 14 -3.69 -4.85 11.15
N VAL A 15 -4.51 -4.61 10.14
CA VAL A 15 -5.99 -4.62 10.29
C VAL A 15 -6.51 -6.02 10.63
N THR A 16 -5.98 -7.08 10.00
CA THR A 16 -6.39 -8.47 10.33
C THR A 16 -5.94 -8.90 11.72
N PHE A 17 -4.73 -8.53 12.17
CA PHE A 17 -4.26 -8.84 13.52
C PHE A 17 -5.12 -8.18 14.62
N PHE A 18 -5.57 -6.94 14.41
CA PHE A 18 -6.44 -6.24 15.38
C PHE A 18 -7.89 -6.75 15.40
N LEU A 19 -8.45 -7.15 14.25
CA LEU A 19 -9.81 -7.71 14.17
C LEU A 19 -9.92 -9.07 14.87
N ILE A 20 -8.86 -9.89 14.81
CA ILE A 20 -8.82 -11.20 15.48
C ILE A 20 -8.75 -11.04 17.01
N GLN A 21 -7.97 -10.08 17.53
CA GLN A 21 -7.90 -9.84 18.98
C GLN A 21 -9.19 -9.27 19.60
N GLN A 22 -10.01 -8.55 18.83
CA GLN A 22 -11.32 -8.09 19.33
C GLN A 22 -12.37 -9.21 19.37
N SER A 23 -12.26 -10.20 18.48
CA SER A 23 -13.17 -11.36 18.43
C SER A 23 -13.04 -12.26 19.66
N GLU A 24 -11.82 -12.46 20.17
CA GLU A 24 -11.57 -13.36 21.30
C GLU A 24 -11.96 -12.78 22.67
N ASN A 25 -12.12 -11.46 22.80
CA ASN A 25 -12.48 -10.80 24.07
C ASN A 25 -13.98 -10.59 24.30
N ASN A 26 -14.85 -10.93 23.33
CA ASN A 26 -16.29 -10.64 23.40
C ASN A 26 -17.19 -11.89 23.36
N THR A 27 -16.75 -12.99 23.96
CA THR A 27 -17.65 -14.12 24.25
C THR A 27 -18.12 -14.09 25.71
N SER A 28 -19.06 -13.19 25.99
CA SER A 28 -20.05 -13.42 27.04
C SER A 28 -21.43 -13.03 26.50
N HIS A 29 -22.26 -14.05 26.30
CA HIS A 29 -23.68 -13.94 26.03
C HIS A 29 -24.40 -13.13 27.11
N GLU A 30 -25.06 -12.05 26.73
CA GLU A 30 -26.30 -11.61 27.38
C GLU A 30 -27.27 -11.04 26.34
N SER A 31 -28.49 -11.54 26.40
CA SER A 31 -29.61 -11.29 25.50
C SER A 31 -30.49 -10.12 25.97
N MET A 32 -31.04 -9.37 25.00
CA MET A 32 -32.31 -8.62 25.02
C MET A 32 -32.48 -7.47 26.05
N GLU A 33 -32.57 -6.22 25.59
CA GLU A 33 -33.83 -5.45 25.41
C GLU A 33 -33.60 -3.96 25.11
N ASN A 34 -34.50 -3.41 24.29
CA ASN A 34 -34.77 -2.02 23.90
C ASN A 34 -34.08 -0.87 24.66
N SER A 35 -33.43 0.05 23.93
CA SER A 35 -33.61 1.49 24.16
C SER A 35 -33.09 2.37 23.01
N THR A 36 -33.97 3.26 22.56
CA THR A 36 -33.75 4.63 22.05
C THR A 36 -32.86 4.86 20.82
N HIS A 37 -33.53 5.31 19.74
CA HIS A 37 -32.98 6.14 18.66
C HIS A 37 -32.00 7.20 19.17
N SER A 38 -30.72 7.00 18.87
CA SER A 38 -29.73 8.04 18.71
C SER A 38 -29.40 8.09 17.22
N SER A 39 -30.00 9.02 16.49
CA SER A 39 -29.66 9.32 15.10
C SER A 39 -28.29 10.02 15.06
N ASN A 40 -27.22 9.29 15.31
CA ASN A 40 -25.89 9.67 14.89
C ASN A 40 -25.64 8.95 13.57
N THR A 41 -26.05 9.57 12.47
CA THR A 41 -25.61 9.12 11.15
C THR A 41 -24.08 9.19 11.14
N PRO A 42 -23.37 8.07 10.94
CA PRO A 42 -21.91 8.10 10.95
C PRO A 42 -21.43 9.05 9.83
N ILE A 43 -20.61 10.04 10.18
CA ILE A 43 -19.96 10.90 9.19
C ILE A 43 -19.13 10.00 8.28
N HIS A 44 -19.55 9.84 7.03
CA HIS A 44 -18.80 9.05 6.07
C HIS A 44 -17.56 9.83 5.62
N PHE A 45 -16.37 9.31 5.90
CA PHE A 45 -15.11 9.88 5.42
C PHE A 45 -14.76 9.38 4.02
N ILE A 46 -13.79 9.99 3.37
CA ILE A 46 -13.26 9.46 2.10
C ILE A 46 -12.44 8.21 2.40
N ASP A 47 -12.75 7.10 1.74
CA ASP A 47 -11.92 5.90 1.77
C ASP A 47 -10.81 6.04 0.72
N PHE A 48 -9.68 6.63 1.12
CA PHE A 48 -8.57 6.88 0.22
C PHE A 48 -7.90 5.59 -0.28
N TYR A 49 -7.98 4.49 0.48
CA TYR A 49 -7.42 3.20 0.09
C TYR A 49 -8.19 2.61 -1.10
N ASN A 50 -9.51 2.51 -0.97
CA ASN A 50 -10.38 2.00 -2.03
C ASN A 50 -10.38 2.92 -3.24
N LEU A 51 -10.49 4.23 -3.02
CA LEU A 51 -10.46 5.22 -4.10
C LEU A 51 -9.18 5.06 -4.92
N TYR A 52 -8.02 5.04 -4.26
CA TYR A 52 -6.74 5.00 -4.95
C TYR A 52 -6.57 3.78 -5.86
N TYR A 53 -6.81 2.57 -5.35
CA TYR A 53 -6.65 1.36 -6.14
C TYR A 53 -7.71 1.23 -7.23
N ALA A 54 -8.91 1.75 -7.00
CA ALA A 54 -9.93 1.77 -8.03
C ALA A 54 -9.54 2.68 -9.20
N LEU A 55 -9.02 3.88 -8.92
CA LEU A 55 -8.54 4.82 -9.94
C LEU A 55 -7.39 4.23 -10.77
N LEU A 56 -6.39 3.63 -10.12
CA LEU A 56 -5.28 2.96 -10.82
C LEU A 56 -5.76 1.79 -11.69
N SER A 57 -6.69 0.99 -11.17
CA SER A 57 -7.26 -0.14 -11.91
C SER A 57 -8.02 0.32 -13.14
N LYS A 58 -8.81 1.40 -13.04
CA LYS A 58 -9.51 2.04 -14.16
C LYS A 58 -8.56 2.48 -15.28
N GLU A 59 -7.42 3.08 -14.92
CA GLU A 59 -6.39 3.44 -15.90
C GLU A 59 -5.80 2.21 -16.59
N LEU A 60 -5.49 1.16 -15.82
CA LEU A 60 -4.88 -0.06 -16.34
C LEU A 60 -5.81 -0.86 -17.26
N ILE A 61 -7.12 -0.80 -17.05
CA ILE A 61 -8.10 -1.38 -17.99
C ILE A 61 -8.41 -0.43 -19.15
N GLY A 62 -7.81 0.75 -19.23
CA GLY A 62 -8.02 1.70 -20.33
C GLY A 62 -9.36 2.45 -20.28
N ASN A 63 -9.99 2.51 -19.10
CA ASN A 63 -11.20 3.30 -18.85
C ASN A 63 -10.92 4.34 -17.74
N PRO A 64 -9.91 5.23 -17.91
CA PRO A 64 -9.54 6.19 -16.88
C PRO A 64 -10.73 7.09 -16.51
N PRO A 65 -10.91 7.45 -15.24
CA PRO A 65 -11.96 8.37 -14.83
C PRO A 65 -11.67 9.77 -15.34
N GLU A 66 -12.72 10.58 -15.47
CA GLU A 66 -12.59 11.98 -15.88
C GLU A 66 -11.76 12.77 -14.87
N LYS A 67 -10.66 13.38 -15.33
CA LYS A 67 -9.73 14.12 -14.45
C LYS A 67 -10.44 15.20 -13.63
N ASP A 68 -11.37 15.92 -14.23
CA ASP A 68 -12.08 17.01 -13.55
C ASP A 68 -12.98 16.52 -12.41
N LYS A 69 -13.58 15.32 -12.56
CA LYS A 69 -14.35 14.67 -11.48
C LYS A 69 -13.45 14.37 -10.27
N ILE A 70 -12.25 13.83 -10.51
CA ILE A 70 -11.30 13.52 -9.44
C ILE A 70 -10.75 14.80 -8.79
N LYS A 71 -10.44 15.83 -9.59
CA LYS A 71 -10.03 17.14 -9.07
C LYS A 71 -11.10 17.78 -8.20
N ASP A 72 -12.37 17.69 -8.58
CA ASP A 72 -13.48 18.20 -7.77
C ASP A 72 -13.58 17.46 -6.42
N ILE A 73 -13.43 16.13 -6.41
CA ILE A 73 -13.36 15.31 -5.18
C ILE A 73 -12.20 15.80 -4.29
N LEU A 74 -10.98 15.86 -4.83
CA LEU A 74 -9.79 16.30 -4.09
C LEU A 74 -9.91 17.72 -3.56
N SER A 75 -10.60 18.60 -4.30
CA SER A 75 -10.81 19.99 -3.88
C SER A 75 -11.64 20.11 -2.59
N LYS A 76 -12.47 19.10 -2.29
CA LYS A 76 -13.37 19.04 -1.14
C LYS A 76 -12.78 18.30 0.06
N VAL A 77 -11.54 17.79 -0.05
CA VAL A 77 -10.81 17.18 1.07
C VAL A 77 -10.49 18.25 2.11
N LYS A 78 -10.81 17.95 3.38
CA LYS A 78 -10.45 18.74 4.55
C LYS A 78 -9.30 18.06 5.28
N ILE A 79 -8.54 18.80 6.09
CA ILE A 79 -7.44 18.22 6.88
C ILE A 79 -7.92 17.12 7.83
N GLY A 80 -9.14 17.23 8.37
CA GLY A 80 -9.75 16.22 9.23
C GLY A 80 -10.13 14.92 8.50
N ASP A 81 -10.17 14.91 7.16
CA ASP A 81 -10.30 13.67 6.38
C ASP A 81 -8.96 12.90 6.33
N LEU A 82 -7.84 13.57 6.61
CA LEU A 82 -6.48 13.03 6.49
C LEU A 82 -5.81 12.76 7.85
N ILE A 83 -6.05 13.64 8.83
CA ILE A 83 -5.45 13.59 10.16
C ILE A 83 -6.56 13.56 11.20
N ARG A 84 -6.72 12.40 11.84
CA ARG A 84 -7.67 12.17 12.93
C ARG A 84 -6.93 11.80 14.21
N ASP A 85 -7.44 12.27 15.34
CA ASP A 85 -6.83 11.97 16.63
C ASP A 85 -6.86 10.46 16.91
N ASN A 86 -5.70 9.89 17.28
CA ASN A 86 -5.51 8.48 17.60
C ASN A 86 -5.85 7.49 16.47
N ASP A 87 -5.74 7.92 15.21
CA ASP A 87 -5.98 7.06 14.06
C ASP A 87 -4.66 6.60 13.40
N THR A 88 -4.44 5.30 13.40
CA THR A 88 -3.26 4.65 12.82
C THR A 88 -3.25 4.65 11.29
N THR A 89 -4.37 5.00 10.65
CA THR A 89 -4.50 5.07 9.18
C THR A 89 -4.10 6.42 8.60
N ASN A 90 -3.84 7.44 9.44
CA ASN A 90 -3.52 8.80 8.99
C ASN A 90 -2.36 8.86 7.97
N LEU A 91 -1.24 8.20 8.24
CA LEU A 91 -0.10 8.21 7.31
C LEU A 91 -0.49 7.64 5.95
N VAL A 92 -1.25 6.55 5.96
CA VAL A 92 -1.74 5.85 4.78
C VAL A 92 -2.69 6.76 3.97
N ASN A 93 -3.64 7.41 4.64
CA ASN A 93 -4.60 8.32 4.01
C ASN A 93 -3.89 9.55 3.41
N ILE A 94 -2.93 10.14 4.12
CA ILE A 94 -2.11 11.24 3.61
C ILE A 94 -1.37 10.80 2.36
N TRP A 95 -0.74 9.62 2.41
CA TRP A 95 0.04 9.11 1.28
C TRP A 95 -0.83 8.90 0.04
N TYR A 96 -1.98 8.23 0.18
CA TYR A 96 -2.94 8.06 -0.91
C TYR A 96 -3.45 9.40 -1.46
N TYR A 97 -3.82 10.34 -0.60
CA TYR A 97 -4.24 11.68 -1.02
C TYR A 97 -3.16 12.38 -1.87
N VAL A 98 -1.89 12.30 -1.45
CA VAL A 98 -0.76 12.89 -2.17
C VAL A 98 -0.59 12.22 -3.54
N GLU A 99 -0.66 10.90 -3.62
CA GLU A 99 -0.49 10.18 -4.88
C GLU A 99 -1.63 10.39 -5.87
N ILE A 100 -2.89 10.35 -5.41
CA ILE A 100 -4.04 10.68 -6.26
C ILE A 100 -3.88 12.12 -6.78
N SER A 101 -3.51 13.06 -5.90
CA SER A 101 -3.34 14.46 -6.30
C SER A 101 -2.26 14.63 -7.37
N LYS A 102 -1.13 13.93 -7.26
CA LYS A 102 -0.08 13.96 -8.29
C LYS A 102 -0.55 13.36 -9.61
N GLN A 103 -1.18 12.19 -9.56
CA GLN A 103 -1.63 11.47 -10.76
C GLN A 103 -2.65 12.30 -11.57
N TYR A 104 -3.49 13.06 -10.88
CA TYR A 104 -4.53 13.88 -11.49
C TYR A 104 -4.15 15.36 -11.63
N ASP A 105 -2.88 15.72 -11.47
CA ASP A 105 -2.40 17.12 -11.60
C ASP A 105 -3.22 18.10 -10.72
N HIS A 106 -3.47 17.72 -9.47
CA HIS A 106 -4.12 18.54 -8.44
C HIS A 106 -3.10 19.15 -7.49
N ASP A 107 -3.28 20.42 -7.15
CA ASP A 107 -2.41 21.12 -6.21
C ASP A 107 -2.55 20.54 -4.81
N LEU A 108 -1.43 20.12 -4.22
CA LEU A 108 -1.41 19.57 -2.88
C LEU A 108 -1.76 20.65 -1.84
N LYS A 109 -2.75 20.35 -0.99
CA LYS A 109 -3.15 21.19 0.14
C LYS A 109 -2.49 20.72 1.43
N PHE A 110 -2.58 21.54 2.48
CA PHE A 110 -2.21 21.20 3.86
C PHE A 110 -0.74 20.81 4.07
N GLN A 111 0.17 21.29 3.22
CA GLN A 111 1.59 21.00 3.28
C GLN A 111 2.17 21.21 4.69
N LYS A 112 1.88 22.36 5.32
CA LYS A 112 2.44 22.71 6.63
C LYS A 112 1.95 21.76 7.72
N GLU A 113 0.65 21.48 7.72
CA GLU A 113 -0.02 20.60 8.69
C GLU A 113 0.49 19.16 8.56
N ILE A 114 0.53 18.62 7.35
CA ILE A 114 1.03 17.27 7.07
C ILE A 114 2.50 17.14 7.45
N ILE A 115 3.36 18.09 7.03
CA ILE A 115 4.80 17.99 7.29
C ILE A 115 5.11 18.11 8.78
N ASN A 116 4.37 18.94 9.52
CA ASN A 116 4.51 19.01 10.97
C ASN A 116 4.07 17.72 11.64
N TYR A 117 2.92 17.17 11.23
CA TYR A 117 2.44 15.87 11.72
C TYR A 117 3.49 14.78 11.51
N LEU A 118 4.04 14.63 10.30
CA LEU A 118 4.99 13.56 9.97
C LEU A 118 6.32 13.66 10.74
N LYS A 119 6.78 14.87 11.05
CA LYS A 119 8.02 15.06 11.83
C LYS A 119 7.92 14.46 13.23
N ASP A 120 6.73 14.43 13.82
CA ASP A 120 6.52 13.86 15.16
C ASP A 120 6.64 12.33 15.17
N TYR A 121 6.49 11.68 14.01
CA TYR A 121 6.58 10.22 13.84
C TYR A 121 7.99 9.75 13.45
N GLN A 122 8.95 10.65 13.34
CA GLN A 122 10.34 10.29 13.05
C GLN A 122 11.05 9.75 14.31
N LEU A 123 11.73 8.62 14.17
CA LEU A 123 12.58 8.02 15.20
C LEU A 123 13.92 8.77 15.35
N ASN A 124 14.68 8.43 16.39
CA ASN A 124 15.99 9.02 16.61
C ASN A 124 17.02 8.57 15.57
N GLU A 125 16.91 7.32 15.16
CA GLU A 125 17.74 6.62 14.18
C GLU A 125 17.45 7.07 12.74
N GLY A 126 16.42 7.88 12.53
CA GLY A 126 16.04 8.42 11.22
C GLY A 126 14.71 7.92 10.62
N PRO A 127 14.36 6.62 10.64
CA PRO A 127 13.15 6.12 9.98
C PRO A 127 11.86 6.63 10.64
N PHE A 128 10.73 6.35 10.01
CA PHE A 128 9.40 6.76 10.46
C PHE A 128 8.56 5.56 10.89
N VAL A 129 7.58 5.80 11.76
CA VAL A 129 6.62 4.78 12.24
C VAL A 129 5.19 5.15 11.87
N LEU A 130 4.25 4.18 11.94
CA LEU A 130 2.82 4.42 11.73
C LEU A 130 2.14 5.04 12.95
N ASP A 131 2.55 4.64 14.16
CA ASP A 131 1.92 5.03 15.41
C ASP A 131 2.95 5.61 16.41
N LEU A 132 2.59 6.69 17.09
CA LEU A 132 3.37 7.25 18.21
C LEU A 132 3.52 6.26 19.37
N ASN A 133 2.59 5.30 19.53
CA ASN A 133 2.74 4.20 20.48
C ASN A 133 3.94 3.31 20.11
N ASP A 134 4.14 3.04 18.82
CA ASP A 134 5.27 2.25 18.34
C ASP A 134 6.57 3.03 18.50
N LYS A 135 6.57 4.34 18.22
CA LYS A 135 7.71 5.21 18.54
C LYS A 135 8.12 5.09 20.00
N ARG A 136 7.18 5.17 20.93
CA ARG A 136 7.46 5.03 22.38
C ARG A 136 8.04 3.66 22.75
N LYS A 137 7.60 2.57 22.10
CA LYS A 137 8.12 1.21 22.33
C LYS A 137 9.52 1.03 21.74
N ILE A 138 9.74 1.49 20.52
CA ILE A 138 11.02 1.36 19.79
C ILE A 138 12.09 2.26 20.41
N ASP A 139 11.75 3.49 20.82
CA ASP A 139 12.70 4.36 21.55
C ASP A 139 13.13 3.76 22.91
N THR A 140 12.40 2.75 23.43
CA THR A 140 12.68 2.12 24.72
C THR A 140 13.17 0.66 24.64
N GLN A 141 13.18 0.04 23.45
CA GLN A 141 13.60 -1.36 23.23
C GLN A 141 14.39 -1.53 21.94
N ASN A 142 15.37 -2.44 21.94
CA ASN A 142 16.33 -2.66 20.86
C ASN A 142 15.64 -2.76 19.47
N PRO A 143 15.98 -1.91 18.49
CA PRO A 143 15.18 -1.66 17.29
C PRO A 143 15.41 -2.70 16.19
N ASN A 144 15.16 -3.97 16.50
CA ASN A 144 15.33 -5.06 15.52
C ASN A 144 14.09 -5.28 14.64
N ASP A 145 12.99 -4.56 14.87
CA ASP A 145 11.83 -4.62 13.99
C ASP A 145 11.99 -3.65 12.80
N ASN A 146 12.99 -3.93 11.97
CA ASN A 146 13.27 -3.18 10.75
C ASN A 146 12.17 -3.36 9.68
N MET A 147 11.30 -4.35 9.83
CA MET A 147 10.28 -4.70 8.84
C MET A 147 9.02 -3.85 8.98
N SER A 148 8.59 -3.52 10.20
CA SER A 148 7.41 -2.67 10.41
C SER A 148 7.66 -1.19 10.07
N ILE A 149 8.92 -0.74 10.05
CA ILE A 149 9.30 0.68 9.87
C ILE A 149 9.71 1.07 8.44
N ILE A 150 9.98 0.11 7.55
CA ILE A 150 10.40 0.44 6.17
C ILE A 150 9.28 1.09 5.38
N LEU A 151 8.06 0.54 5.43
CA LEU A 151 6.95 1.06 4.66
C LEU A 151 6.56 2.48 5.11
N PRO A 152 6.41 2.76 6.41
CA PRO A 152 6.13 4.11 6.89
C PRO A 152 7.20 5.11 6.48
N THR A 153 8.46 4.66 6.44
CA THR A 153 9.57 5.46 5.92
C THR A 153 9.39 5.75 4.44
N VAL A 154 9.06 4.76 3.60
CA VAL A 154 8.77 4.95 2.17
C VAL A 154 7.61 5.94 1.97
N MET A 155 6.49 5.77 2.69
CA MET A 155 5.33 6.69 2.66
C MET A 155 5.79 8.13 2.86
N THR A 156 6.55 8.32 3.94
CA THR A 156 6.89 9.65 4.42
C THR A 156 7.86 10.32 3.46
N ILE A 157 8.86 9.59 2.97
CA ILE A 157 9.82 10.10 1.98
C ILE A 157 9.10 10.53 0.69
N ASP A 158 8.12 9.77 0.23
CA ASP A 158 7.31 10.14 -0.93
C ASP A 158 6.51 11.42 -0.70
N ILE A 159 5.93 11.58 0.48
CA ILE A 159 5.21 12.80 0.86
C ILE A 159 6.16 14.01 0.89
N PHE A 160 7.31 13.91 1.56
CA PHE A 160 8.31 14.98 1.61
C PHE A 160 8.76 15.41 0.21
N LYS A 161 9.09 14.44 -0.65
CA LYS A 161 9.49 14.71 -2.04
C LYS A 161 8.37 15.37 -2.85
N SER A 162 7.14 14.94 -2.66
CA SER A 162 5.97 15.47 -3.37
C SER A 162 5.69 16.93 -2.98
N PHE A 163 5.87 17.27 -1.71
CA PHE A 163 5.83 18.65 -1.23
C PHE A 163 7.10 19.46 -1.52
N LYS A 164 8.15 18.83 -2.08
CA LYS A 164 9.48 19.43 -2.29
C LYS A 164 10.10 19.96 -1.00
N GLU A 165 9.84 19.28 0.11
CA GLU A 165 10.35 19.63 1.43
C GLU A 165 11.63 18.84 1.76
N PRO A 166 12.60 19.45 2.46
CA PRO A 166 13.77 18.72 2.95
C PRO A 166 13.38 17.60 3.91
N ILE A 167 13.92 16.41 3.66
CA ILE A 167 13.74 15.25 4.54
C ILE A 167 14.57 15.47 5.82
N PRO A 168 13.94 15.47 7.01
CA PRO A 168 14.66 15.62 8.27
C PRO A 168 15.54 14.40 8.55
N LYS A 169 16.69 14.60 9.21
CA LYS A 169 17.67 13.55 9.58
C LYS A 169 18.05 12.60 8.43
N ILE A 170 18.17 13.11 7.20
CA ILE A 170 18.46 12.30 6.01
C ILE A 170 19.73 11.44 6.17
N ASP A 171 20.76 11.95 6.84
CA ASP A 171 22.00 11.18 7.09
C ASP A 171 21.77 9.98 8.01
N SER A 172 20.88 10.11 9.00
CA SER A 172 20.48 9.02 9.89
C SER A 172 19.69 7.96 9.12
N ILE A 173 18.73 8.39 8.29
CA ILE A 173 17.97 7.49 7.40
C ILE A 173 18.91 6.72 6.48
N ASN A 174 19.86 7.41 5.85
CA ASN A 174 20.85 6.80 4.96
C ASN A 174 21.71 5.77 5.70
N THR A 175 22.14 6.09 6.93
CA THR A 175 22.94 5.18 7.76
C THR A 175 22.15 3.94 8.16
N TRP A 176 20.92 4.13 8.64
CA TRP A 176 20.00 3.04 8.98
C TRP A 176 19.76 2.14 7.77
N LEU A 177 19.36 2.71 6.63
CA LEU A 177 19.05 1.94 5.42
C LEU A 177 20.25 1.14 4.92
N LEU A 178 21.46 1.71 4.91
CA LEU A 178 22.66 0.99 4.49
C LEU A 178 23.01 -0.17 5.43
N ASN A 179 22.82 -0.01 6.74
CA ASN A 179 23.01 -1.09 7.70
C ASN A 179 21.98 -2.20 7.48
N THR A 180 20.69 -1.84 7.37
CA THR A 180 19.60 -2.79 7.10
C THR A 180 19.83 -3.56 5.80
N LEU A 181 20.18 -2.87 4.71
CA LEU A 181 20.50 -3.50 3.44
C LEU A 181 21.70 -4.45 3.53
N LYS A 182 22.74 -4.11 4.30
CA LYS A 182 23.93 -4.97 4.50
C LYS A 182 23.63 -6.21 5.33
N GLU A 183 22.74 -6.10 6.31
CA GLU A 183 22.27 -7.25 7.09
C GLU A 183 21.47 -8.20 6.20
N ASN A 184 20.62 -7.66 5.34
CA ASN A 184 19.75 -8.44 4.45
C ASN A 184 20.47 -8.97 3.19
N SER A 185 21.58 -8.37 2.75
CA SER A 185 22.32 -8.83 1.57
C SER A 185 23.01 -10.19 1.74
N ASN A 186 23.18 -10.65 2.99
CA ASN A 186 23.82 -11.92 3.31
C ASN A 186 22.82 -13.06 3.61
N ILE A 187 21.52 -12.80 3.50
CA ILE A 187 20.49 -13.82 3.70
C ILE A 187 20.50 -14.74 2.49
N THR A 188 21.04 -15.95 2.69
CA THR A 188 21.09 -17.03 1.68
C THR A 188 20.08 -18.14 1.95
N GLU A 189 19.37 -18.09 3.08
CA GLU A 189 18.42 -19.11 3.51
C GLU A 189 16.98 -18.70 3.19
N ASN A 190 16.15 -19.69 2.87
CA ASN A 190 14.80 -19.55 2.34
C ASN A 190 13.78 -19.18 3.41
N THR A 191 13.68 -17.91 3.76
CA THR A 191 12.65 -17.41 4.68
C THR A 191 11.64 -16.53 3.94
N GLU A 192 10.72 -17.20 3.25
CA GLU A 192 9.36 -16.71 2.94
C GLU A 192 9.18 -15.50 1.99
N GLU A 193 7.97 -15.43 1.45
CA GLU A 193 7.45 -14.41 0.52
C GLU A 193 7.50 -12.99 1.09
N GLN A 194 7.51 -12.90 2.43
CA GLN A 194 7.66 -11.68 3.21
C GLN A 194 9.02 -11.01 2.98
N GLU A 195 10.09 -11.76 2.73
CA GLU A 195 11.42 -11.19 2.50
C GLU A 195 11.58 -10.54 1.12
N GLY A 196 10.92 -11.07 0.09
CA GLY A 196 11.02 -10.52 -1.27
C GLY A 196 10.37 -9.14 -1.38
N SER A 197 9.16 -8.99 -0.81
CA SER A 197 8.45 -7.71 -0.79
C SER A 197 9.18 -6.68 0.07
N TYR A 198 9.70 -7.10 1.23
CA TYR A 198 10.53 -6.30 2.12
C TYR A 198 11.81 -5.81 1.42
N LEU A 199 12.55 -6.70 0.75
CA LEU A 199 13.73 -6.31 0.00
C LEU A 199 13.39 -5.31 -1.10
N TYR A 200 12.32 -5.53 -1.86
CA TYR A 200 11.90 -4.58 -2.88
C TYR A 200 11.71 -3.18 -2.27
N MET A 201 11.10 -3.05 -1.08
CA MET A 201 10.97 -1.74 -0.43
C MET A 201 12.31 -1.12 -0.05
N LEU A 202 13.24 -1.92 0.48
CA LEU A 202 14.56 -1.42 0.84
C LEU A 202 15.30 -0.88 -0.39
N LEU A 203 15.18 -1.58 -1.52
CA LEU A 203 15.81 -1.19 -2.78
C LEU A 203 15.14 0.05 -3.41
N ASP A 204 13.81 0.10 -3.43
CA ASP A 204 13.05 1.26 -3.90
C ASP A 204 13.35 2.51 -3.05
N LEU A 205 13.45 2.35 -1.72
CA LEU A 205 13.89 3.43 -0.85
C LEU A 205 15.34 3.84 -1.14
N ALA A 206 16.25 2.89 -1.38
CA ALA A 206 17.64 3.19 -1.71
C ALA A 206 17.75 4.00 -3.01
N GLU A 207 17.02 3.63 -4.07
CA GLU A 207 16.96 4.39 -5.33
C GLU A 207 16.38 5.79 -5.10
N LYS A 208 15.29 5.90 -4.32
CA LYS A 208 14.73 7.20 -3.95
C LYS A 208 15.77 8.08 -3.24
N LEU A 209 16.67 7.52 -2.45
CA LEU A 209 17.67 8.28 -1.69
C LEU A 209 19.02 8.42 -2.41
N GLY A 210 19.18 7.90 -3.64
CA GLY A 210 20.44 7.94 -4.38
C GLY A 210 21.53 7.06 -3.78
N LEU A 211 21.14 5.90 -3.24
CA LEU A 211 22.01 4.94 -2.55
C LEU A 211 22.13 3.59 -3.28
N GLU A 212 21.50 3.45 -4.44
CA GLU A 212 21.36 2.20 -5.20
C GLU A 212 22.70 1.57 -5.62
N GLU A 213 23.75 2.37 -5.83
CA GLU A 213 25.08 1.88 -6.22
C GLU A 213 25.88 1.29 -5.03
N LYS A 214 25.44 1.53 -3.80
CA LYS A 214 26.25 1.20 -2.61
C LYS A 214 26.21 -0.27 -2.23
N ILE A 215 25.24 -1.04 -2.73
CA ILE A 215 25.03 -2.43 -2.30
C ILE A 215 24.60 -3.30 -3.50
N ASN A 216 25.30 -4.42 -3.68
CA ASN A 216 25.03 -5.40 -4.74
C ASN A 216 24.04 -6.47 -4.26
N PHE A 217 22.89 -6.56 -4.91
CA PHE A 217 21.81 -7.52 -4.60
C PHE A 217 21.62 -8.60 -5.66
N ASN A 218 22.54 -8.72 -6.62
CA ASN A 218 22.40 -9.68 -7.72
C ASN A 218 22.27 -11.12 -7.20
N ASP A 219 23.02 -11.48 -6.15
CA ASP A 219 22.99 -12.83 -5.58
C ASP A 219 21.65 -13.12 -4.88
N TYR A 220 21.11 -12.16 -4.12
CA TYR A 220 19.79 -12.32 -3.52
C TYR A 220 18.71 -12.47 -4.59
N ILE A 221 18.69 -11.59 -5.61
CA ILE A 221 17.65 -11.62 -6.64
C ILE A 221 17.73 -12.91 -7.44
N LYS A 222 18.95 -13.39 -7.72
CA LYS A 222 19.16 -14.70 -8.33
C LYS A 222 18.58 -15.82 -7.47
N ASN A 223 18.84 -15.81 -6.16
CA ASN A 223 18.28 -16.81 -5.23
C ASN A 223 16.75 -16.73 -5.18
N TYR A 224 16.16 -15.53 -5.08
CA TYR A 224 14.71 -15.33 -5.10
C TYR A 224 14.09 -15.88 -6.39
N ASN A 225 14.67 -15.56 -7.55
CA ASN A 225 14.21 -16.05 -8.85
C ASN A 225 14.31 -17.59 -8.96
N SER A 226 15.43 -18.19 -8.52
CA SER A 226 15.57 -19.66 -8.50
C SER A 226 14.57 -20.35 -7.56
N ASN A 227 14.19 -19.72 -6.46
CA ASN A 227 13.14 -20.24 -5.59
C ASN A 227 11.74 -20.11 -6.19
N PHE A 228 11.50 -19.06 -6.98
CA PHE A 228 10.24 -18.89 -7.69
C PHE A 228 10.00 -20.03 -8.70
N GLU A 229 11.04 -20.49 -9.41
CA GLU A 229 10.96 -21.62 -10.35
C GLU A 229 10.59 -22.96 -9.69
N ASN A 230 11.10 -23.20 -8.48
CA ASN A 230 11.05 -24.51 -7.84
C ASN A 230 9.83 -24.72 -6.93
N ASN A 231 9.04 -23.67 -6.68
CA ASN A 231 8.01 -23.70 -5.65
C ASN A 231 6.61 -23.64 -6.28
N ALA A 232 5.77 -24.64 -5.99
CA ALA A 232 4.45 -24.81 -6.61
C ALA A 232 3.38 -23.85 -6.06
N ASN A 233 3.68 -23.12 -4.98
CA ASN A 233 2.72 -22.25 -4.30
C ASN A 233 2.77 -20.84 -4.88
N LEU A 234 2.05 -20.60 -5.98
CA LEU A 234 1.87 -19.25 -6.50
C LEU A 234 0.92 -18.46 -5.58
N SER A 235 1.30 -17.24 -5.26
CA SER A 235 0.44 -16.23 -4.66
C SER A 235 0.48 -14.96 -5.52
N LEU A 236 -0.56 -14.14 -5.43
CA LEU A 236 -0.65 -12.89 -6.21
C LEU A 236 0.49 -11.93 -5.83
N GLU A 237 0.82 -11.91 -4.55
CA GLU A 237 1.88 -11.12 -3.92
C GLU A 237 3.26 -11.53 -4.40
N ARG A 238 3.52 -12.83 -4.49
CA ARG A 238 4.78 -13.35 -5.04
C ARG A 238 4.96 -13.01 -6.50
N ILE A 239 3.90 -13.17 -7.29
CA ILE A 239 3.94 -12.86 -8.72
C ILE A 239 4.26 -11.38 -8.90
N ASP A 240 3.61 -10.48 -8.14
CA ASP A 240 3.90 -9.06 -8.25
C ASP A 240 5.33 -8.73 -7.79
N THR A 241 5.75 -9.28 -6.65
CA THR A 241 7.11 -9.10 -6.12
C THR A 241 8.17 -9.55 -7.12
N PHE A 242 7.95 -10.69 -7.78
CA PHE A 242 8.82 -11.19 -8.85
C PHE A 242 8.96 -10.15 -9.97
N PHE A 243 7.85 -9.62 -10.49
CA PHE A 243 7.91 -8.58 -11.52
C PHE A 243 8.63 -7.32 -11.05
N ASN A 244 8.32 -6.83 -9.83
CA ASN A 244 8.94 -5.61 -9.30
C ASN A 244 10.46 -5.73 -9.15
N LEU A 245 10.95 -6.84 -8.59
CA LEU A 245 12.39 -7.06 -8.40
C LEU A 245 13.13 -7.12 -9.73
N ASN A 246 12.56 -7.80 -10.73
CA ASN A 246 13.17 -7.91 -12.06
C ASN A 246 13.12 -6.58 -12.84
N GLU A 247 12.04 -5.80 -12.71
CA GLU A 247 11.94 -4.43 -13.27
C GLU A 247 12.97 -3.48 -12.65
N LEU A 248 13.15 -3.52 -11.32
CA LEU A 248 14.04 -2.60 -10.60
C LEU A 248 15.51 -2.76 -10.98
N LYS A 249 15.94 -3.99 -11.33
CA LYS A 249 17.33 -4.27 -11.72
C LYS A 249 17.54 -4.41 -13.22
N ASN A 250 16.54 -4.08 -14.03
CA ASN A 250 16.58 -4.24 -15.50
C ASN A 250 17.06 -5.63 -15.92
N ILE A 251 16.60 -6.68 -15.22
CA ILE A 251 16.98 -8.07 -15.55
C ILE A 251 16.16 -8.49 -16.77
N GLU A 252 16.70 -8.28 -17.97
CA GLU A 252 16.02 -8.51 -19.24
C GLU A 252 15.61 -9.98 -19.49
N SER A 253 16.15 -10.96 -18.74
CA SER A 253 16.02 -12.39 -19.05
C SER A 253 15.14 -13.22 -18.10
N TYR A 254 14.15 -12.61 -17.42
CA TYR A 254 13.26 -13.38 -16.54
C TYR A 254 12.26 -14.30 -17.30
N GLN A 255 12.12 -14.13 -18.62
CA GLN A 255 11.20 -14.92 -19.46
C GLN A 255 11.51 -16.43 -19.46
N ASN A 256 12.74 -16.83 -19.12
CA ASN A 256 13.11 -18.25 -19.00
C ASN A 256 12.83 -18.85 -17.61
N ILE A 257 12.48 -18.00 -16.64
CA ILE A 257 12.30 -18.31 -15.21
C ILE A 257 10.80 -18.40 -14.88
N PHE A 258 9.99 -17.57 -15.54
CA PHE A 258 8.58 -17.40 -15.21
C PHE A 258 7.67 -18.02 -16.27
N ASN A 259 6.74 -18.89 -15.84
CA ASN A 259 5.73 -19.44 -16.73
C ASN A 259 4.52 -18.51 -16.82
N ASP A 260 4.54 -17.61 -17.80
CA ASP A 260 3.49 -16.62 -18.07
C ASP A 260 2.09 -17.24 -18.13
N LYS A 261 1.98 -18.45 -18.72
CA LYS A 261 0.69 -19.14 -18.87
C LYS A 261 0.14 -19.56 -17.50
N THR A 262 0.95 -20.23 -16.71
CA THR A 262 0.54 -20.71 -15.37
C THR A 262 0.18 -19.56 -14.45
N ALA A 263 0.96 -18.47 -14.47
CA ALA A 263 0.64 -17.29 -13.67
C ALA A 263 -0.65 -16.60 -14.12
N TYR A 264 -0.86 -16.46 -15.43
CA TYR A 264 -2.11 -15.89 -15.94
C TYR A 264 -3.32 -16.76 -15.57
N GLU A 265 -3.23 -18.08 -15.71
CA GLU A 265 -4.29 -19.01 -15.32
C GLU A 265 -4.59 -18.94 -13.82
N TYR A 266 -3.55 -18.82 -12.99
CA TYR A 266 -3.68 -18.58 -11.55
C TYR A 266 -4.41 -17.26 -11.27
N ILE A 267 -3.90 -16.12 -11.77
CA ILE A 267 -4.52 -14.81 -11.52
C ILE A 267 -5.98 -14.79 -12.01
N ARG A 268 -6.24 -15.36 -13.19
CA ARG A 268 -7.60 -15.46 -13.73
C ARG A 268 -8.54 -16.27 -12.83
N SER A 269 -8.04 -17.29 -12.15
CA SER A 269 -8.84 -18.12 -11.23
C SER A 269 -9.30 -17.36 -9.98
N LEU A 270 -8.67 -16.22 -9.68
CA LEU A 270 -9.04 -15.34 -8.57
C LEU A 270 -10.18 -14.37 -8.93
N GLN A 271 -10.59 -14.29 -10.20
CA GLN A 271 -11.65 -13.38 -10.61
C GLN A 271 -13.03 -13.89 -10.17
N LEU A 272 -13.82 -13.00 -9.58
CA LEU A 272 -15.20 -13.22 -9.18
C LEU A 272 -16.18 -12.78 -10.28
N GLU A 273 -17.44 -13.22 -10.19
CA GLU A 273 -18.45 -12.95 -11.22
C GLU A 273 -18.73 -11.46 -11.43
N ASN A 274 -18.65 -10.65 -10.36
CA ASN A 274 -18.78 -9.20 -10.42
C ASN A 274 -17.57 -8.49 -11.06
N GLY A 275 -16.53 -9.22 -11.46
CA GLY A 275 -15.32 -8.69 -12.09
C GLY A 275 -14.20 -8.29 -11.11
N SER A 276 -14.48 -8.25 -9.81
CA SER A 276 -13.45 -8.08 -8.78
C SER A 276 -12.52 -9.28 -8.69
N PHE A 277 -11.38 -9.11 -8.04
CA PHE A 277 -10.49 -10.21 -7.66
C PHE A 277 -10.35 -10.29 -6.15
N LYS A 278 -9.86 -11.42 -5.68
CA LYS A 278 -9.63 -11.73 -4.27
C LYS A 278 -8.25 -12.32 -4.05
N PHE A 279 -7.77 -12.28 -2.81
CA PHE A 279 -6.72 -13.20 -2.38
C PHE A 279 -7.28 -14.61 -2.22
N GLU A 280 -6.41 -15.61 -2.18
CA GLU A 280 -6.82 -16.99 -2.00
C GLU A 280 -7.64 -17.16 -0.70
N GLY A 281 -8.85 -17.73 -0.81
CA GLY A 281 -9.73 -17.94 0.34
C GLY A 281 -10.40 -16.68 0.92
N SER A 282 -10.34 -15.52 0.25
CA SER A 282 -10.92 -14.26 0.74
C SER A 282 -12.13 -13.78 -0.07
N GLU A 283 -12.77 -12.71 0.42
CA GLU A 283 -13.83 -11.95 -0.25
C GLU A 283 -13.23 -11.00 -1.32
N PRO A 284 -14.06 -10.34 -2.17
CA PRO A 284 -13.59 -9.26 -3.05
C PRO A 284 -12.67 -8.27 -2.33
N ASP A 285 -11.52 -7.95 -2.94
CA ASP A 285 -10.57 -7.00 -2.39
C ASP A 285 -10.04 -6.06 -3.49
N ILE A 286 -10.01 -4.75 -3.20
CA ILE A 286 -9.61 -3.75 -4.19
C ILE A 286 -8.12 -3.84 -4.54
N LEU A 287 -7.27 -4.20 -3.57
CA LEU A 287 -5.87 -4.44 -3.85
C LEU A 287 -5.74 -5.66 -4.73
N ALA A 288 -6.34 -6.79 -4.35
CA ALA A 288 -6.27 -8.01 -5.15
C ALA A 288 -6.73 -7.73 -6.59
N THR A 289 -7.76 -6.91 -6.76
CA THR A 289 -8.22 -6.40 -8.07
C THR A 289 -7.13 -5.63 -8.81
N TYR A 290 -6.54 -4.62 -8.17
CA TYR A 290 -5.45 -3.84 -8.75
C TYR A 290 -4.23 -4.70 -9.14
N LEU A 291 -3.76 -5.56 -8.23
CA LEU A 291 -2.62 -6.45 -8.46
C LEU A 291 -2.88 -7.40 -9.61
N SER A 292 -4.08 -7.98 -9.67
CA SER A 292 -4.45 -8.92 -10.72
C SER A 292 -4.42 -8.24 -12.08
N ILE A 293 -5.05 -7.06 -12.20
CA ILE A 293 -5.05 -6.27 -13.43
C ILE A 293 -3.62 -5.86 -13.83
N LYS A 294 -2.83 -5.34 -12.88
CA LYS A 294 -1.44 -4.92 -13.10
C LYS A 294 -0.58 -6.08 -13.63
N ASN A 295 -0.67 -7.25 -13.01
CA ASN A 295 0.14 -8.40 -13.40
C ASN A 295 -0.35 -9.06 -14.70
N ILE A 296 -1.66 -9.08 -14.96
CA ILE A 296 -2.21 -9.46 -16.27
C ILE A 296 -1.64 -8.56 -17.39
N ASN A 297 -1.59 -7.25 -17.15
CA ASN A 297 -1.01 -6.30 -18.10
C ASN A 297 0.50 -6.52 -18.30
N ARG A 298 1.27 -6.79 -17.23
CA ARG A 298 2.69 -7.15 -17.33
C ARG A 298 2.94 -8.43 -18.14
N LEU A 299 2.00 -9.37 -18.06
CA LEU A 299 1.96 -10.59 -18.87
C LEU A 299 1.52 -10.37 -20.32
N ASN A 300 1.22 -9.12 -20.70
CA ASN A 300 0.66 -8.75 -22.01
C ASN A 300 -0.59 -9.58 -22.35
N LYS A 301 -1.47 -9.78 -21.36
CA LYS A 301 -2.75 -10.47 -21.52
C LYS A 301 -3.91 -9.50 -21.38
N GLU A 302 -5.07 -9.91 -21.87
CA GLU A 302 -6.31 -9.15 -21.70
C GLU A 302 -6.92 -9.43 -20.32
N VAL A 303 -7.45 -8.38 -19.68
CA VAL A 303 -8.19 -8.51 -18.42
C VAL A 303 -9.51 -9.25 -18.67
N PRO A 304 -9.75 -10.39 -18.02
CA PRO A 304 -10.99 -11.13 -18.20
C PRO A 304 -12.18 -10.32 -17.65
N SER A 305 -13.37 -10.51 -18.24
CA SER A 305 -14.61 -9.84 -17.80
C SER A 305 -14.44 -8.32 -17.59
N LYS A 306 -13.74 -7.66 -18.53
CA LYS A 306 -13.33 -6.26 -18.43
C LYS A 306 -14.50 -5.31 -18.12
N ASP A 307 -15.68 -5.54 -18.71
CA ASP A 307 -16.86 -4.70 -18.48
C ASP A 307 -17.40 -4.86 -17.05
N ASN A 308 -17.47 -6.09 -16.52
CA ASN A 308 -17.85 -6.32 -15.13
C ASN A 308 -16.84 -5.69 -14.17
N THR A 309 -15.55 -5.84 -14.47
CA THR A 309 -14.46 -5.21 -13.72
C THR A 309 -14.64 -3.70 -13.69
N ASN A 310 -14.97 -3.08 -14.84
CA ASN A 310 -15.23 -1.65 -14.91
C ASN A 310 -16.42 -1.23 -14.04
N GLY A 311 -17.52 -2.00 -14.05
CA GLY A 311 -18.70 -1.75 -13.21
C GLY A 311 -18.39 -1.82 -11.72
N TYR A 312 -17.68 -2.87 -11.27
CA TYR A 312 -17.22 -2.98 -9.88
C TYR A 312 -16.34 -1.79 -9.46
N LEU A 313 -15.40 -1.37 -10.32
CA LEU A 313 -14.54 -0.23 -10.00
C LEU A 313 -15.31 1.10 -9.93
N GLU A 314 -16.40 1.26 -10.70
CA GLU A 314 -17.28 2.43 -10.59
C GLU A 314 -18.03 2.46 -9.25
N GLU A 315 -18.56 1.32 -8.82
CA GLU A 315 -19.20 1.15 -7.51
C GLU A 315 -18.23 1.48 -6.37
N VAL A 316 -17.01 0.92 -6.39
CA VAL A 316 -15.98 1.20 -5.37
C VAL A 316 -15.61 2.69 -5.34
N ILE A 317 -15.49 3.35 -6.49
CA ILE A 317 -15.21 4.80 -6.53
C ILE A 317 -16.36 5.59 -5.91
N GLU A 318 -17.61 5.22 -6.18
CA GLU A 318 -18.78 5.91 -5.62
C GLU A 318 -18.89 5.71 -4.11
N ASP A 319 -18.72 4.48 -3.62
CA ASP A 319 -18.75 4.14 -2.20
C ASP A 319 -17.59 4.73 -1.40
N SER A 320 -16.45 4.99 -2.05
CA SER A 320 -15.31 5.64 -1.40
C SER A 320 -15.56 7.11 -1.08
N LEU A 321 -16.65 7.70 -1.57
CA LEU A 321 -16.95 9.12 -1.41
C LEU A 321 -18.01 9.36 -0.32
N PRO A 322 -17.87 10.44 0.46
CA PRO A 322 -18.89 10.86 1.41
C PRO A 322 -20.24 11.09 0.73
N ASN A 323 -21.32 10.63 1.35
CA ASN A 323 -22.68 10.97 0.95
C ASN A 323 -22.86 12.49 0.87
N GLN A 324 -23.16 13.01 -0.33
CA GLN A 324 -23.27 14.46 -0.56
C GLN A 324 -24.37 15.14 0.29
N ASN A 325 -25.38 14.38 0.74
CA ASN A 325 -26.46 14.88 1.57
C ASN A 325 -26.07 15.14 3.03
N GLU A 326 -25.00 14.52 3.52
CA GLU A 326 -24.56 14.59 4.93
C GLU A 326 -23.58 15.74 5.20
N ARG A 327 -22.93 16.26 4.16
CA ARG A 327 -21.97 17.38 4.26
C ARG A 327 -22.61 18.76 4.40
N SER A 328 -23.94 18.85 4.46
CA SER A 328 -24.69 20.11 4.64
C SER A 328 -24.82 20.55 6.10
N ILE A 329 -24.37 19.71 7.03
CA ILE A 329 -24.35 20.00 8.46
C ILE A 329 -22.89 19.96 8.90
N GLU A 330 -22.21 21.10 8.93
CA GLU A 330 -21.38 21.54 10.07
C GLU A 330 -20.60 22.84 9.81
N TYR A 331 -20.67 23.65 10.88
CA TYR A 331 -20.11 24.93 11.32
C TYR A 331 -18.83 25.51 10.71
#